data_AF-A0A3N5MBQ5-F1
#
_entry.id   AF-A0A3N5MBQ5-F1
#
_cell.length_a   1.000
_cell.length_b   1.000
_cell.length_c   1.000
_cell.angle_alpha   90.00
_cell.angle_beta   90.00
_cell.angle_gamma   90.00
#
_symmetry.space_group_name_H-M   'P 1'
#
loop_
_entity.id
_entity.type
_entity.pdbx_description
1 polymer ?
#
loop_
_entity_poly.entity_id
_entity_poly.type
_entity_poly.pdbx_seq_one_letter_code
_entity_poly.pdbx_strand_id
1 'polypeptide(L)'
;MMTESKHKNWLAGRNYVSFKRWEAIGTSIVNIVVFCLLFVYLFPILFMVSTAFMESYQLMDRYSPPYPGRQLRYPYDGKERMIYLVPFGDQIRELALVAPGKTTSQFIDPQDPESGLIEWHGSWRTLKHAYSFHMTLDNFGIIFRSLRLTQMVRNTLLMTLISMIGVL
;
A
#
# COMPACT_ATOMS: atom_id res chain seq x y z
N MET A 1 51.07 -45.49 -52.07
CA MET A 1 49.87 -46.22 -51.58
C MET A 1 50.11 -46.48 -50.10
N MET A 2 49.37 -45.98 -49.11
CA MET A 2 48.02 -45.43 -49.03
C MET A 2 48.02 -44.23 -48.08
N THR A 3 47.28 -43.18 -48.41
CA THR A 3 46.98 -42.05 -47.54
C THR A 3 45.91 -42.46 -46.53
N GLU A 4 46.26 -42.48 -45.25
CA GLU A 4 45.33 -42.76 -44.15
C GLU A 4 44.49 -41.50 -43.86
N SER A 5 43.23 -41.51 -44.29
CA SER A 5 42.26 -40.44 -44.04
C SER A 5 41.80 -40.49 -42.58
N LYS A 6 42.28 -39.55 -41.76
CA LYS A 6 41.70 -39.27 -40.44
C LYS A 6 40.31 -38.67 -40.59
N HIS A 7 39.28 -39.51 -40.51
CA HIS A 7 37.91 -39.05 -40.30
C HIS A 7 37.79 -38.42 -38.91
N LYS A 8 37.85 -37.09 -38.85
CA LYS A 8 37.56 -36.30 -37.66
C LYS A 8 36.05 -36.33 -37.40
N ASN A 9 35.62 -37.14 -36.43
CA ASN A 9 34.22 -37.24 -35.99
C ASN A 9 33.73 -35.87 -35.46
N TRP A 10 33.01 -35.14 -36.31
CA TRP A 10 32.55 -33.76 -36.09
C TRP A 10 31.15 -33.69 -35.45
N LEU A 11 30.74 -34.65 -34.62
CA LEU A 11 29.33 -34.78 -34.21
C LEU A 11 29.05 -35.12 -32.73
N ALA A 12 29.94 -34.77 -31.81
CA ALA A 12 29.69 -35.01 -30.37
C ALA A 12 29.72 -33.72 -29.54
N GLY A 13 28.83 -32.79 -29.89
CA GLY A 13 28.53 -31.61 -29.09
C GLY A 13 27.04 -31.46 -28.82
N ARG A 14 26.32 -32.56 -28.56
CA ARG A 14 24.93 -32.45 -28.10
C ARG A 14 24.95 -32.19 -26.59
N ASN A 15 24.68 -30.94 -26.22
CA ASN A 15 24.38 -30.55 -24.85
C ASN A 15 22.99 -31.08 -24.49
N TYR A 16 22.92 -32.36 -24.10
CA TYR A 16 21.67 -32.93 -23.58
C TYR A 16 21.46 -32.34 -22.18
N VAL A 17 20.54 -31.38 -22.06
CA VAL A 17 20.03 -30.97 -20.76
C VAL A 17 19.42 -32.22 -20.11
N SER A 18 19.89 -32.57 -18.91
CA SER A 18 19.39 -33.76 -18.20
C SER A 18 17.87 -33.69 -18.05
N PHE A 19 17.18 -34.82 -18.26
CA PHE A 19 15.72 -34.93 -18.19
C PHE A 19 15.14 -34.31 -16.91
N LYS A 20 15.81 -34.52 -15.76
CA LYS A 20 15.45 -33.91 -14.47
C LYS A 20 15.51 -32.38 -14.46
N ARG A 21 16.44 -31.77 -15.19
CA ARG A 21 16.55 -30.30 -15.31
C ARG A 21 15.44 -29.75 -16.20
N TRP A 22 15.06 -30.46 -17.26
CA TRP A 22 13.92 -30.10 -18.11
C TRP A 22 12.60 -30.15 -17.35
N GLU A 23 12.38 -31.21 -16.57
CA GLU A 23 11.21 -31.33 -15.69
C GLU A 23 11.18 -30.22 -14.63
N ALA A 24 12.31 -29.96 -13.97
CA ALA A 24 12.41 -28.90 -12.98
C ALA A 24 12.04 -27.52 -13.57
N ILE A 25 12.54 -27.20 -14.76
CA ILE A 25 12.21 -25.94 -15.45
C ILE A 25 10.71 -25.87 -15.76
N GLY A 26 10.11 -26.96 -16.26
CA GLY A 26 8.68 -27.03 -16.56
C GLY A 26 7.81 -26.82 -15.31
N THR A 27 8.11 -27.53 -14.22
CA THR A 27 7.39 -27.38 -12.94
C THR A 27 7.59 -25.99 -12.36
N SER A 28 8.79 -25.41 -12.43
CA SER A 28 9.05 -24.05 -11.97
C SER A 28 8.23 -23.01 -12.75
N ILE A 29 8.13 -23.14 -14.07
CA ILE A 29 7.31 -22.22 -14.89
C ILE A 29 5.84 -22.31 -14.49
N VAL A 30 5.28 -23.52 -14.38
CA VAL A 30 3.89 -23.72 -13.95
C VAL A 30 3.66 -23.14 -12.56
N ASN A 31 4.56 -23.39 -11.61
CA ASN A 31 4.47 -22.85 -10.27
C ASN A 31 4.52 -21.32 -10.26
N ILE A 32 5.41 -20.69 -11.03
CA ILE A 32 5.48 -19.22 -11.13
C ILE A 32 4.17 -18.66 -11.68
N VAL A 33 3.59 -19.29 -12.70
CA VAL A 33 2.29 -18.87 -13.26
C VAL A 33 1.19 -19.01 -12.21
N VAL A 34 1.12 -20.14 -11.50
CA VAL A 34 0.14 -20.37 -10.43
C VAL A 34 0.31 -19.36 -9.30
N PHE A 35 1.54 -19.09 -8.85
CA PHE A 35 1.81 -18.08 -7.81
C PHE A 35 1.50 -16.66 -8.27
N CYS A 36 1.73 -16.34 -9.54
CA CYS A 36 1.37 -15.04 -10.10
C CYS A 36 -0.15 -14.85 -10.10
N LEU A 37 -0.91 -15.86 -10.55
CA LEU A 37 -2.37 -15.85 -10.49
C LEU A 37 -2.87 -15.73 -9.04
N LEU A 38 -2.29 -16.50 -8.12
CA LEU A 38 -2.61 -16.44 -6.70
C LEU A 38 -2.32 -15.04 -6.12
N PHE A 39 -1.19 -14.44 -6.47
CA PHE A 39 -0.83 -13.11 -6.00
C PHE A 39 -1.83 -12.06 -6.47
N VAL A 40 -2.19 -12.07 -7.77
CA VAL A 40 -3.21 -11.16 -8.33
C VAL A 40 -4.56 -11.37 -7.65
N TYR A 41 -4.93 -12.62 -7.37
CA TYR A 41 -6.16 -12.98 -6.69
C TYR A 41 -6.20 -12.50 -5.22
N LEU A 42 -5.08 -12.59 -4.50
CA LEU A 42 -4.98 -12.19 -3.09
C LEU A 42 -4.69 -10.70 -2.90
N PHE A 43 -4.21 -10.00 -3.93
CA PHE A 43 -3.83 -8.59 -3.85
C PHE A 43 -4.96 -7.69 -3.29
N PRO A 44 -6.24 -7.81 -3.72
CA PRO A 44 -7.33 -7.03 -3.14
C PRO A 44 -7.53 -7.28 -1.65
N ILE A 45 -7.39 -8.52 -1.18
CA ILE A 45 -7.54 -8.88 0.23
C ILE A 45 -6.41 -8.26 1.05
N LEU A 46 -5.16 -8.33 0.55
CA LEU A 46 -4.02 -7.70 1.21
C LEU A 46 -4.20 -6.19 1.35
N PHE A 47 -4.71 -5.54 0.30
CA PHE A 47 -5.04 -4.12 0.34
C PHE A 47 -6.13 -3.82 1.36
N MET A 48 -7.21 -4.62 1.40
CA MET A 48 -8.28 -4.46 2.40
C MET A 48 -7.75 -4.58 3.84
N VAL A 49 -6.88 -5.56 4.10
CA VAL A 49 -6.25 -5.73 5.42
C VAL A 49 -5.44 -4.49 5.78
N SER A 50 -4.62 -3.95 4.86
CA SER A 50 -3.88 -2.70 5.09
C SER A 50 -4.81 -1.54 5.43
N THR A 51 -5.87 -1.33 4.62
CA THR A 51 -6.82 -0.25 4.81
C THR A 51 -7.65 -0.37 6.10
N ALA A 52 -7.86 -1.58 6.62
CA ALA A 52 -8.60 -1.78 7.86
C ALA A 52 -7.91 -1.10 9.07
N PHE A 53 -6.59 -0.98 9.03
CA PHE A 53 -5.78 -0.33 10.07
C PHE A 53 -5.49 1.16 9.81
N MET A 54 -5.92 1.72 8.66
CA MET A 54 -5.78 3.13 8.33
C MET A 54 -6.81 3.99 9.08
N GLU A 55 -6.48 5.24 9.39
CA GLU A 55 -7.47 6.16 9.95
C GLU A 55 -8.51 6.59 8.92
N SER A 56 -9.75 6.88 9.37
CA SER A 56 -10.82 7.32 8.45
C SER A 56 -10.46 8.60 7.68
N TYR A 57 -9.75 9.54 8.34
CA TYR A 57 -9.26 10.76 7.69
C TYR A 57 -8.22 10.48 6.60
N GLN A 58 -7.40 9.44 6.78
CA GLN A 58 -6.41 9.01 5.79
C GLN A 58 -7.10 8.55 4.49
N LEU A 59 -8.20 7.80 4.61
CA LEU A 59 -8.96 7.25 3.47
C LEU A 59 -9.67 8.34 2.64
N MET A 60 -9.87 9.53 3.20
CA MET A 60 -10.47 10.68 2.51
C MET A 60 -9.44 11.54 1.78
N ASP A 61 -8.14 11.36 2.05
CA ASP A 61 -7.07 12.13 1.42
C ASP A 61 -6.64 11.49 0.08
N ARG A 62 -6.72 12.28 -1.00
CA ARG A 62 -6.29 11.87 -2.34
C ARG A 62 -4.80 11.52 -2.41
N TYR A 63 -3.97 12.18 -1.61
CA TYR A 63 -2.51 12.00 -1.63
C TYR A 63 -2.00 11.12 -0.49
N SER A 64 -2.90 10.33 0.10
CA SER A 64 -2.56 9.42 1.19
C SER A 64 -1.52 8.37 0.79
N PRO A 65 -0.59 8.01 1.70
CA PRO A 65 0.28 6.86 1.50
C PRO A 65 -0.52 5.53 1.46
N PRO A 66 -0.03 4.51 0.73
CA PRO A 66 -0.70 3.19 0.61
C PRO A 66 -0.54 2.29 1.86
N TYR A 67 0.00 2.83 2.95
CA TYR A 67 0.23 2.14 4.22
C TYR A 67 -0.43 2.91 5.36
N PRO A 68 -0.73 2.28 6.51
CA PRO A 68 -1.32 2.96 7.68
C PRO A 68 -0.49 4.15 8.15
N GLY A 69 -1.06 5.34 8.08
CA GLY A 69 -0.39 6.59 8.41
C GLY A 69 -1.34 7.67 8.92
N ARG A 70 -0.87 8.43 9.90
CA ARG A 70 -1.59 9.58 10.47
C ARG A 70 -1.00 10.87 9.92
N GLN A 71 -1.88 11.80 9.55
CA GLN A 71 -1.47 13.16 9.17
C GLN A 71 -0.81 13.84 10.38
N LEU A 72 0.40 14.37 10.19
CA LEU A 72 1.12 15.07 11.22
C LEU A 72 0.42 16.39 11.56
N ARG A 73 0.32 16.67 12.86
CA ARG A 73 -0.30 17.88 13.40
C ARG A 73 0.67 18.56 14.35
N TYR A 74 0.63 19.87 14.36
CA TYR A 74 1.43 20.70 15.23
C TYR A 74 0.51 21.60 16.07
N PRO A 75 0.59 21.56 17.41
CA PRO A 75 -0.17 22.45 18.26
C PRO A 75 0.38 23.88 18.16
N TYR A 76 -0.40 24.79 17.59
CA TYR A 76 -0.03 26.20 17.49
C TYR A 76 -1.26 27.09 17.71
N ASP A 77 -1.10 28.12 18.56
CA ASP A 77 -2.17 29.07 18.88
C ASP A 77 -3.44 28.36 19.39
N GLY A 78 -3.23 27.38 20.30
CA GLY A 78 -4.30 26.57 20.90
C GLY A 78 -5.04 25.64 19.94
N LYS A 79 -4.58 25.49 18.70
CA LYS A 79 -5.21 24.67 17.65
C LYS A 79 -4.22 23.69 17.05
N GLU A 80 -4.71 22.49 16.74
CA GLU A 80 -3.96 21.49 15.98
C GLU A 80 -3.92 21.89 14.50
N ARG A 81 -2.74 22.30 14.01
CA ARG A 81 -2.52 22.69 12.62
C ARG A 81 -1.98 21.51 11.83
N MET A 82 -2.53 21.26 10.65
CA MET A 82 -2.05 20.19 9.77
C MET A 82 -0.70 20.58 9.16
N ILE A 83 0.23 19.62 9.12
CA ILE A 83 1.55 19.79 8.49
C ILE A 83 1.49 19.37 7.03
N TYR A 84 2.05 20.20 6.16
CA TYR A 84 2.13 20.01 4.72
C TYR A 84 3.58 19.96 4.26
N LEU A 85 3.80 19.24 3.16
CA LEU A 85 5.04 19.25 2.40
C LEU A 85 5.03 20.45 1.45
N VAL A 86 5.71 21.52 1.84
CA VAL A 86 5.74 22.79 1.11
C VAL A 86 7.04 22.91 0.31
N PRO A 87 6.98 23.15 -1.02
CA PRO A 87 8.17 23.39 -1.82
C PRO A 87 8.74 24.79 -1.51
N PHE A 88 10.02 24.82 -1.14
CA PHE A 88 10.84 26.00 -0.87
C PHE A 88 12.11 25.94 -1.74
N GLY A 89 12.01 26.49 -2.95
CA GLY A 89 13.07 26.34 -3.96
C GLY A 89 13.26 24.87 -4.34
N ASP A 90 14.49 24.38 -4.21
CA ASP A 90 14.84 22.98 -4.50
C ASP A 90 14.56 22.01 -3.33
N GLN A 91 14.12 22.52 -2.17
CA GLN A 91 13.88 21.72 -0.98
C GLN A 91 12.39 21.64 -0.65
N ILE A 92 11.97 20.51 -0.07
CA ILE A 92 10.63 20.34 0.49
C ILE A 92 10.76 20.45 2.00
N ARG A 93 9.92 21.28 2.63
CA ARG A 93 9.88 21.47 4.08
C ARG A 93 8.53 21.07 4.63
N GLU A 94 8.54 20.52 5.85
CA GLU A 94 7.33 20.19 6.59
C GLU A 94 6.88 21.42 7.37
N LEU A 95 5.81 22.08 6.91
CA LEU A 95 5.32 23.31 7.54
C LEU A 95 3.85 23.17 7.94
N ALA A 96 3.50 23.70 9.11
CA ALA A 96 2.13 23.67 9.60
C ALA A 96 1.32 24.86 9.09
N LEU A 97 0.14 24.61 8.54
CA LEU A 97 -0.72 25.65 7.96
C LEU A 97 -1.42 26.46 9.05
N VAL A 98 -1.11 27.76 9.13
CA VAL A 98 -1.70 28.67 10.11
C VAL A 98 -2.89 29.42 9.52
N ALA A 99 -2.70 30.13 8.42
CA ALA A 99 -3.79 30.87 7.77
C ALA A 99 -3.97 30.39 6.32
N PRO A 100 -5.06 29.65 6.01
CA PRO A 100 -5.35 29.23 4.65
C PRO A 100 -5.80 30.43 3.81
N GLY A 101 -5.11 30.72 2.72
CA GLY A 101 -5.59 31.69 1.72
C GLY A 101 -5.78 31.06 0.34
N LYS A 102 -6.31 31.84 -0.61
CA LYS A 102 -6.54 31.36 -1.99
C LYS A 102 -5.25 31.30 -2.80
N THR A 103 -4.43 32.34 -2.67
CA THR A 103 -3.20 32.55 -3.44
C THR A 103 -1.96 32.69 -2.56
N THR A 104 -2.14 33.11 -1.31
CA THR A 104 -1.08 33.23 -0.31
C THR A 104 -1.58 32.61 0.98
N SER A 105 -0.79 31.75 1.59
CA SER A 105 -1.12 31.10 2.86
C SER A 105 0.03 31.28 3.84
N GLN A 106 -0.29 31.36 5.13
CA GLN A 106 0.71 31.50 6.18
C GLN A 106 0.98 30.15 6.82
N PHE A 107 2.25 29.83 6.96
CA PHE A 107 2.74 28.60 7.57
C PHE A 107 3.64 28.91 8.76
N ILE A 108 3.85 27.93 9.63
CA ILE A 108 4.88 27.96 10.67
C ILE A 108 5.75 26.72 10.54
N ASP A 109 7.05 26.86 10.80
CA ASP A 109 7.97 25.73 10.84
C ASP A 109 7.91 25.04 12.23
N PRO A 110 7.49 23.75 12.31
CA PRO A 110 7.50 23.01 13.57
C PRO A 110 8.91 22.78 14.14
N GLN A 111 9.96 22.82 13.31
CA GLN A 111 11.35 22.65 13.73
C GLN A 111 11.99 23.96 14.19
N ASP A 112 11.49 25.11 13.73
CA ASP A 112 11.94 26.45 14.14
C ASP A 112 10.76 27.42 14.34
N PRO A 113 10.00 27.29 15.45
CA PRO A 113 8.81 28.12 15.68
C PRO A 113 9.12 29.59 15.97
N GLU A 114 10.35 29.91 16.38
CA GLU A 114 10.77 31.28 16.72
C GLU A 114 10.99 32.16 15.49
N SER A 115 11.20 31.54 14.31
CA SER A 115 11.31 32.23 13.03
C SER A 115 10.03 32.98 12.60
N GLY A 116 8.89 32.69 13.24
CA GLY A 116 7.62 33.35 12.98
C GLY A 116 6.83 32.72 11.83
N LEU A 117 5.85 33.49 11.31
CA LEU A 117 4.97 33.04 10.23
C LEU A 117 5.63 33.26 8.87
N ILE A 118 5.61 32.21 8.05
CA ILE A 118 6.15 32.19 6.70
C ILE A 118 5.01 32.36 5.70
N GLU A 119 5.09 33.39 4.87
CA GLU A 119 4.14 33.58 3.77
C GLU A 119 4.56 32.77 2.54
N TRP A 120 3.70 31.83 2.16
CA TRP A 120 3.91 31.00 0.98
C TRP A 120 2.88 31.31 -0.09
N HIS A 121 3.36 31.51 -1.32
CA HIS A 121 2.55 31.85 -2.48
C HIS A 121 2.20 30.58 -3.27
N GLY A 122 0.92 30.29 -3.38
CA GLY A 122 0.38 29.13 -4.07
C GLY A 122 -0.94 28.65 -3.45
N SER A 123 -1.51 27.61 -4.05
CA SER A 123 -2.71 26.97 -3.50
C SER A 123 -2.32 25.90 -2.49
N TRP A 124 -2.59 26.12 -1.21
CA TRP A 124 -2.29 25.12 -0.17
C TRP A 124 -3.03 23.78 -0.41
N ARG A 125 -4.15 23.81 -1.15
CA ARG A 125 -4.94 22.61 -1.48
C ARG A 125 -4.24 21.63 -2.42
N THR A 126 -3.19 22.08 -3.13
CA THR A 126 -2.39 21.20 -3.98
C THR A 126 -1.23 20.56 -3.22
N LEU A 127 -0.97 20.99 -1.98
CA LEU A 127 0.09 20.46 -1.14
C LEU A 127 -0.30 19.10 -0.58
N LYS A 128 0.70 18.23 -0.40
CA LYS A 128 0.55 16.93 0.25
C LYS A 128 0.69 17.10 1.75
N HIS A 129 -0.09 16.36 2.54
CA HIS A 129 0.11 16.31 3.99
C HIS A 129 1.39 15.53 4.31
N ALA A 130 2.04 15.88 5.42
CA ALA A 130 3.09 15.07 6.00
C ALA A 130 2.45 13.93 6.82
N TYR A 131 3.00 12.72 6.70
CA TYR A 131 2.46 11.51 7.32
C TYR A 131 3.50 10.82 8.18
N SER A 132 3.08 10.35 9.35
CA SER A 132 3.85 9.40 10.16
C SER A 132 3.15 8.04 10.16
N PHE A 133 3.92 6.97 10.25
CA PHE A 133 3.38 5.62 10.34
C PHE A 133 2.52 5.47 11.60
N HIS A 134 1.29 5.00 11.44
CA HIS A 134 0.35 4.83 12.54
C HIS A 134 -0.72 3.81 12.17
N MET A 135 -0.89 2.80 13.02
CA MET A 135 -1.94 1.77 12.90
C MET A 135 -3.01 2.00 13.96
N THR A 136 -4.28 1.99 13.56
CA THR A 136 -5.41 2.09 14.49
C THR A 136 -6.32 0.86 14.42
N LEU A 137 -6.95 0.53 15.55
CA LEU A 137 -8.04 -0.46 15.64
C LEU A 137 -9.41 0.20 15.81
N ASP A 138 -9.49 1.53 15.80
CA ASP A 138 -10.71 2.28 16.09
C ASP A 138 -11.86 1.92 15.14
N ASN A 139 -11.54 1.68 13.86
CA ASN A 139 -12.50 1.26 12.85
C ASN A 139 -13.24 -0.02 13.27
N PHE A 140 -12.53 -1.02 13.82
CA PHE A 140 -13.16 -2.23 14.31
C PHE A 140 -14.10 -1.94 15.48
N GLY A 141 -13.67 -1.10 16.42
CA GLY A 141 -14.49 -0.68 17.55
C GLY A 141 -15.77 0.06 17.12
N ILE A 142 -15.70 0.87 16.06
CA ILE A 142 -16.87 1.52 15.45
C ILE A 142 -17.82 0.47 14.87
N ILE A 143 -17.30 -0.50 14.10
CA ILE A 143 -18.11 -1.55 13.47
C ILE A 143 -18.80 -2.43 14.52
N PHE A 144 -18.08 -2.90 15.55
CA PHE A 144 -18.65 -3.74 16.60
C PHE A 144 -19.75 -3.05 17.40
N ARG A 145 -19.68 -1.73 17.56
CA ARG A 145 -20.71 -0.94 18.26
C ARG A 145 -21.87 -0.53 17.37
N SER A 146 -21.63 -0.29 16.08
CA SER A 146 -22.65 0.17 15.13
C SER A 146 -23.48 -0.97 14.53
N LEU A 147 -22.91 -2.17 14.42
CA LEU A 147 -23.57 -3.33 13.82
C LEU A 147 -23.93 -4.39 14.86
N ARG A 148 -25.06 -5.07 14.64
CA ARG A 148 -25.45 -6.26 15.40
C ARG A 148 -24.75 -7.51 14.86
N LEU A 149 -23.42 -7.48 14.79
CA LEU A 149 -22.61 -8.50 14.12
C LEU A 149 -22.93 -9.92 14.60
N THR A 150 -23.03 -10.14 15.91
CA THR A 150 -23.36 -11.45 16.49
C THR A 150 -24.69 -11.99 15.97
N GLN A 151 -25.71 -11.14 15.86
CA GLN A 151 -27.02 -11.53 15.35
C GLN A 151 -26.95 -11.86 13.85
N MET A 152 -26.26 -11.04 13.06
CA MET A 152 -26.11 -11.23 11.61
C MET A 152 -25.38 -12.54 11.31
N VAL A 153 -24.28 -12.81 12.01
CA VAL A 153 -23.50 -14.05 11.89
C VAL A 153 -24.35 -15.26 12.27
N ARG A 154 -25.05 -15.19 13.41
CA ARG A 154 -25.92 -16.30 13.86
C ARG A 154 -27.05 -16.59 12.86
N ASN A 155 -27.72 -15.55 12.36
CA ASN A 155 -28.80 -15.70 11.38
C ASN A 155 -28.28 -16.30 10.07
N THR A 156 -27.11 -15.85 9.60
CA THR A 156 -26.49 -16.37 8.38
C THR A 156 -26.13 -17.84 8.55
N LEU A 157 -25.48 -18.21 9.65
CA LEU A 157 -25.13 -19.60 9.95
C LEU A 157 -26.38 -20.49 9.98
N LEU A 158 -27.44 -20.07 10.67
CA LEU A 158 -28.70 -20.81 10.70
C LEU A 158 -29.29 -21.02 9.31
N MET A 159 -29.37 -19.97 8.48
CA MET A 159 -29.89 -20.07 7.11
C MET A 159 -29.05 -21.02 6.26
N THR A 160 -27.72 -20.95 6.35
CA THR A 160 -26.83 -21.86 5.60
C THR A 160 -26.98 -23.30 6.04
N LEU A 161 -27.14 -23.57 7.35
CA LEU A 161 -27.35 -24.91 7.88
C LEU A 161 -28.69 -25.49 7.42
N ILE A 162 -29.78 -24.72 7.52
CA ILE A 162 -31.11 -25.14 7.06
C ILE A 162 -31.08 -25.41 5.55
N SER A 163 -30.42 -24.54 4.77
CA SER A 163 -30.27 -24.75 3.32
C SER A 163 -29.48 -26.00 2.97
N MET A 164 -28.40 -26.29 3.70
CA MET A 164 -27.61 -27.51 3.48
C MET A 164 -28.41 -28.77 3.81
N ILE A 165 -29.15 -28.77 4.91
CA ILE A 165 -30.02 -29.89 5.29
C ILE A 165 -31.14 -30.09 4.26
N GLY A 166 -31.76 -29.02 3.77
CA GLY A 166 -32.86 -29.12 2.81
C GLY A 166 -32.46 -29.55 1.39
N VAL A 167 -31.17 -29.53 1.06
CA VAL A 167 -30.62 -30.02 -0.22
C VAL A 167 -30.26 -31.51 -0.17
N LEU A 168 -30.05 -32.06 1.03
CA LEU A 168 -29.71 -33.47 1.25
C LEU A 168 -30.97 -34.35 1.23
#